data_AF-A0A376KRH5-F1
#
_entry.id   AF-A0A376KRH5-F1
#
_cell.length_a   1.000
_cell.length_b   1.000
_cell.length_c   1.000
_cell.angle_alpha   90.00
_cell.angle_beta   90.00
_cell.angle_gamma   90.00
#
_symmetry.space_group_name_H-M   'P 1'
#
loop_
_entity.id
_entity.type
_entity.pdbx_description
1 polymer ?
#
loop_
_entity_poly.entity_id
_entity_poly.type
_entity_poly.pdbx_seq_one_letter_code
_entity_poly.pdbx_strand_id
1 'polypeptide(L)'
;MVNPTPTPLSLEERNVLLDYGNWRMNGLRCSLDPLRREANVTALTDDKALMMISCEAGAYNTIDLAWIVSRKKPLASRPVRLRLPFNNGQETNELELMNATFDEKSRELVTLAKGRGLSDCGISGALAL
;
A
#
# COMPACT_ATOMS: atom_id res chain seq x y z
N MET A 1 22.52 -6.45 8.19
CA MET A 1 22.18 -5.42 9.20
C MET A 1 20.73 -5.64 9.57
N VAL A 2 20.42 -5.98 10.82
CA VAL A 2 19.03 -6.10 11.28
C VAL A 2 18.48 -4.67 11.31
N ASN A 3 17.51 -4.37 10.45
CA ASN A 3 16.80 -3.10 10.53
C ASN A 3 16.10 -3.08 11.90
N PRO A 4 16.40 -2.14 12.80
CA PRO A 4 15.77 -2.12 14.12
C PRO A 4 14.26 -1.99 13.94
N THR A 5 13.50 -2.78 14.72
CA THR A 5 12.04 -2.69 14.73
C THR A 5 11.64 -1.24 15.00
N PRO A 6 10.82 -0.61 14.14
CA PRO A 6 10.46 0.79 14.28
C PRO A 6 9.64 1.02 15.54
N THR A 7 9.77 2.22 16.12
CA THR A 7 8.93 2.61 17.25
C THR A 7 7.45 2.59 16.81
N PRO A 8 6.56 1.87 17.52
CA PRO A 8 5.14 1.82 17.19
C PRO A 8 4.52 3.22 17.08
N LEU A 9 3.53 3.38 16.20
CA LEU A 9 2.79 4.64 16.10
C LEU A 9 2.02 4.88 17.39
N SER A 10 2.17 6.07 17.97
CA SER A 10 1.29 6.50 19.06
C SER A 10 -0.15 6.66 18.53
N LEU A 11 -1.14 6.69 19.44
CA LEU A 11 -2.52 6.92 19.06
C LEU A 11 -2.70 8.27 18.34
N GLU A 12 -2.04 9.31 18.84
CA GLU A 12 -2.07 10.66 18.24
C GLU A 12 -1.44 10.65 16.84
N GLU A 13 -0.26 10.05 16.68
CA GLU A 13 0.40 9.93 15.37
C GLU A 13 -0.45 9.14 14.38
N ARG A 14 -1.05 8.03 14.82
CA ARG A 14 -1.94 7.20 13.99
C ARG A 14 -3.14 8.02 13.51
N ASN A 15 -3.80 8.76 14.39
CA ASN A 15 -4.96 9.59 14.02
C ASN A 15 -4.56 10.67 13.02
N VAL A 16 -3.45 11.37 13.24
CA VAL A 16 -2.94 12.39 12.32
C VAL A 16 -2.65 11.82 10.93
N LEU A 17 -2.06 10.63 10.85
CA LEU A 17 -1.78 9.95 9.58
C LEU A 17 -3.06 9.46 8.89
N LEU A 18 -4.03 8.96 9.64
CA LEU A 18 -5.34 8.55 9.11
C LEU A 18 -6.13 9.75 8.58
N ASP A 19 -6.14 10.88 9.29
CA ASP A 19 -6.76 12.12 8.83
C ASP A 19 -6.11 12.65 7.55
N TYR A 20 -4.78 12.55 7.46
CA TYR A 20 -4.05 12.87 6.23
C TYR A 20 -4.42 11.92 5.08
N GLY A 21 -4.58 10.62 5.36
CA GLY A 21 -5.07 9.63 4.41
C GLY A 21 -6.50 9.92 3.93
N ASN A 22 -7.40 10.24 4.85
CA ASN A 22 -8.79 10.63 4.56
C ASN A 22 -8.86 11.88 3.67
N TRP A 23 -8.06 12.90 3.98
CA TRP A 23 -7.95 14.07 3.11
C TRP A 23 -7.46 13.71 1.71
N ARG A 24 -6.47 12.80 1.63
CA ARG A 24 -5.96 12.32 0.34
C ARG A 24 -6.99 11.51 -0.44
N MET A 25 -7.82 10.70 0.23
CA MET A 25 -8.92 9.95 -0.40
C MET A 25 -9.87 10.85 -1.19
N ASN A 26 -10.14 12.06 -0.72
CA ASN A 26 -10.99 13.02 -1.44
C ASN A 26 -10.34 13.54 -2.74
N GLY A 27 -9.01 13.54 -2.82
CA GLY A 27 -8.27 13.92 -4.02
C GLY A 27 -8.01 12.77 -5.00
N LEU A 28 -8.28 11.51 -4.60
CA LEU A 28 -8.03 10.33 -5.41
C LEU A 28 -9.25 9.99 -6.27
N ARG A 29 -9.00 9.57 -7.52
CA ARG A 29 -10.01 9.01 -8.41
C ARG A 29 -10.16 7.51 -8.13
N CYS A 30 -10.80 7.18 -7.00
CA CYS A 30 -11.11 5.80 -6.63
C CYS A 30 -12.53 5.44 -7.06
N SER A 31 -12.71 4.22 -7.58
CA SER A 31 -14.01 3.69 -8.01
C SER A 31 -14.81 3.09 -6.85
N LEU A 32 -14.14 2.68 -5.78
CA LEU A 32 -14.76 2.12 -4.59
C LEU A 32 -15.63 3.17 -3.87
N ASP A 33 -16.79 2.76 -3.36
CA ASP A 33 -17.67 3.61 -2.56
C ASP A 33 -16.92 4.19 -1.35
N PRO A 34 -17.02 5.50 -1.04
CA PRO A 34 -16.29 6.11 0.06
C PRO A 34 -16.48 5.43 1.43
N LEU A 35 -17.66 4.87 1.71
CA LEU A 35 -17.94 4.17 2.97
C LEU A 35 -17.26 2.80 3.06
N ARG A 36 -16.79 2.27 1.91
CA ARG A 36 -16.09 0.99 1.81
C ARG A 36 -14.58 1.15 1.65
N ARG A 37 -14.08 2.39 1.54
CA ARG A 37 -12.64 2.67 1.48
C ARG A 37 -12.06 2.55 2.88
N GLU A 38 -10.95 1.85 2.97
CA GLU A 38 -10.21 1.66 4.20
C GLU A 38 -8.84 2.30 4.03
N ALA A 39 -8.49 3.19 4.96
CA ALA A 39 -7.13 3.72 5.09
C ALA A 39 -6.45 3.01 6.27
N ASN A 40 -5.29 2.42 6.03
CA ASN A 40 -4.47 1.82 7.09
C ASN A 40 -3.07 2.45 7.10
N VAL A 41 -2.50 2.52 8.30
CA VAL A 41 -1.17 3.08 8.55
C VAL A 41 -0.34 2.17 9.44
N THR A 42 0.90 1.92 9.02
CA THR A 42 1.87 1.07 9.72
C THR A 42 3.22 1.78 9.80
N ALA A 43 3.94 1.61 10.91
CA ALA A 43 5.28 2.19 11.06
C ALA A 43 6.27 1.50 10.11
N LEU A 44 7.00 2.28 9.31
CA LEU A 44 8.13 1.79 8.50
C LEU A 44 9.44 2.13 9.20
N THR A 45 9.64 3.35 9.63
CA THR A 45 10.83 3.75 10.39
C THR A 45 10.41 4.70 11.49
N ASP A 46 11.35 5.14 12.30
CA ASP A 46 11.07 6.16 13.31
C ASP A 46 10.64 7.50 12.68
N ASP A 47 10.91 7.72 11.39
CA ASP A 47 10.56 8.93 10.66
C ASP A 47 9.53 8.72 9.53
N LYS A 48 9.16 7.48 9.19
CA LYS A 48 8.23 7.17 8.09
C LYS A 48 7.18 6.13 8.45
N ALA A 49 6.02 6.25 7.83
CA ALA A 49 4.93 5.28 7.90
C ALA A 49 4.53 4.84 6.48
N LEU A 50 4.04 3.61 6.36
CA LEU A 50 3.34 3.12 5.19
C LEU A 50 1.87 3.47 5.37
N MET A 51 1.29 4.12 4.38
CA MET A 51 -0.15 4.37 4.29
C MET A 51 -0.69 3.65 3.08
N MET A 52 -1.74 2.85 3.27
CA MET A 52 -2.44 2.17 2.20
C MET A 52 -3.92 2.56 2.21
N ILE A 53 -4.50 2.72 1.03
CA ILE A 53 -5.90 3.08 0.84
C ILE A 53 -6.50 2.14 -0.19
N SER A 54 -7.57 1.44 0.17
CA SER A 54 -8.33 0.64 -0.79
C SER A 54 -9.09 1.55 -1.76
N CYS A 55 -8.87 1.33 -3.06
CA CYS A 55 -9.28 2.28 -4.11
C CYS A 55 -10.26 1.66 -5.11
N GLU A 56 -10.10 0.37 -5.43
CA GLU A 56 -11.04 -0.38 -6.26
C GLU A 56 -11.30 -1.75 -5.65
N ALA A 57 -12.47 -2.33 -5.88
CA ALA A 57 -12.76 -3.70 -5.46
C ALA A 57 -13.54 -4.44 -6.54
N GLY A 58 -13.01 -5.60 -6.94
CA GLY A 58 -13.67 -6.58 -7.80
C GLY A 58 -14.08 -7.83 -7.02
N ALA A 59 -14.57 -8.84 -7.74
CA ALA A 59 -15.06 -10.08 -7.13
C ALA A 59 -13.96 -10.89 -6.41
N TYR A 60 -12.70 -10.76 -6.84
CA TYR A 60 -11.57 -11.55 -6.33
C TYR A 60 -10.42 -10.71 -5.78
N ASN A 61 -10.32 -9.45 -6.22
CA ASN A 61 -9.18 -8.59 -5.94
C ASN A 61 -9.67 -7.21 -5.48
N THR A 62 -9.05 -6.69 -4.43
CA THR A 62 -9.10 -5.27 -4.06
C THR A 62 -7.82 -4.62 -4.55
N ILE A 63 -7.91 -3.45 -5.19
CA ILE A 63 -6.74 -2.67 -5.60
C ILE A 63 -6.52 -1.57 -4.55
N ASP A 64 -5.32 -1.58 -3.97
CA ASP A 64 -4.87 -0.59 -3.01
C ASP A 64 -3.94 0.44 -3.70
N LEU A 65 -3.88 1.62 -3.12
CA LEU A 65 -2.83 2.60 -3.40
C LEU A 65 -1.98 2.77 -2.14
N ALA A 66 -0.66 2.84 -2.29
CA ALA A 66 0.26 2.93 -1.17
C ALA A 66 1.20 4.14 -1.26
N TRP A 67 1.55 4.69 -0.10
CA TRP A 67 2.50 5.79 0.05
C TRP A 67 3.41 5.59 1.25
N ILE A 68 4.66 6.03 1.11
CA ILE A 68 5.52 6.31 2.26
C ILE A 68 5.24 7.74 2.70
N VAL A 69 4.83 7.92 3.96
CA VAL A 69 4.46 9.21 4.55
C VAL A 69 5.46 9.58 5.65
N SER A 70 5.85 10.84 5.75
CA SER A 70 6.65 11.33 6.88
C SER A 70 5.85 11.29 8.18
N ARG A 71 6.48 10.90 9.30
CA ARG A 71 5.86 10.94 10.63
C ARG A 71 5.91 12.33 11.28
N LYS A 72 6.74 13.23 10.75
CA LYS A 72 6.89 14.61 11.24
C LYS A 72 6.15 15.60 10.34
N LYS A 73 5.56 16.61 10.95
CA LYS A 73 4.93 17.73 10.25
C LYS A 73 6.01 18.66 9.64
N PRO A 74 5.78 19.24 8.44
CA PRO A 74 4.64 19.01 7.56
C PRO A 74 4.66 17.59 6.97
N LEU A 75 3.49 16.95 6.89
CA LEU A 75 3.38 15.60 6.33
C LEU A 75 3.65 15.65 4.82
N ALA A 76 4.56 14.81 4.36
CA ALA A 76 4.87 14.61 2.96
C ALA A 76 4.70 13.13 2.60
N SER A 77 4.22 12.84 1.40
CA SER A 77 4.00 11.46 0.96
C SER A 77 4.54 11.21 -0.44
N ARG A 78 5.13 10.03 -0.63
CA ARG A 78 5.67 9.55 -1.90
C ARG A 78 4.97 8.24 -2.28
N PRO A 79 4.42 8.11 -3.50
CA PRO A 79 3.76 6.88 -3.91
C PRO A 79 4.74 5.71 -3.94
N VAL A 80 4.27 4.56 -3.49
CA VAL A 80 4.94 3.26 -3.63
C VAL A 80 4.36 2.58 -4.86
N ARG A 81 5.23 2.12 -5.75
CA ARG A 81 4.84 1.38 -6.95
C ARG A 81 5.73 0.15 -7.04
N LEU A 82 5.12 -1.00 -7.26
CA LEU A 82 5.81 -2.23 -7.57
C LEU A 82 6.07 -2.26 -9.08
N ARG A 83 7.31 -2.55 -9.46
CA ARG A 83 7.73 -2.62 -10.86
C ARG A 83 8.38 -3.97 -11.13
N LEU A 84 7.95 -4.62 -12.20
CA LEU A 84 8.62 -5.82 -12.69
C LEU A 84 10.02 -5.44 -13.19
N PRO A 85 11.06 -6.22 -12.84
CA PRO A 85 12.43 -5.96 -13.30
C PRO A 85 12.64 -6.30 -14.78
N PHE A 86 11.61 -6.81 -15.46
CA PHE A 86 11.60 -7.16 -16.86
C PHE A 86 10.32 -6.61 -17.52
N ASN A 87 10.42 -6.29 -18.81
CA ASN A 87 9.26 -5.96 -19.63
C ASN A 87 8.64 -7.25 -20.17
N ASN A 88 7.38 -7.48 -19.87
CA ASN A 88 6.60 -8.65 -20.32
C ASN A 88 5.76 -8.36 -21.59
N GLY A 89 6.04 -7.26 -22.29
CA GLY A 89 5.31 -6.82 -23.48
C GLY A 89 4.06 -5.98 -23.17
N GLN A 90 3.86 -5.57 -21.91
CA GLN A 90 2.81 -4.62 -21.51
C GLN A 90 3.29 -3.16 -21.72
N GLU A 91 2.36 -2.22 -21.82
CA GLU A 91 2.70 -0.78 -21.91
C GLU A 91 3.40 -0.26 -20.65
N THR A 92 3.15 -0.89 -19.50
CA THR A 92 3.77 -0.55 -18.22
C THR A 92 4.22 -1.81 -17.48
N ASN A 93 5.40 -1.74 -16.86
CA ASN A 93 5.90 -2.76 -15.95
C ASN A 93 5.41 -2.53 -14.50
N GLU A 94 4.55 -1.55 -14.28
CA GLU A 94 3.97 -1.28 -12.97
C GLU A 94 2.90 -2.31 -12.64
N LEU A 95 3.03 -2.93 -11.48
CA LEU A 95 2.02 -3.80 -10.91
C LEU A 95 1.05 -2.96 -10.08
N GLU A 96 -0.24 -3.19 -10.29
CA GLU A 96 -1.28 -2.76 -9.37
C GLU A 96 -1.14 -3.52 -8.05
N LEU A 97 -1.39 -2.83 -6.93
CA LEU A 97 -1.31 -3.42 -5.61
C LEU A 97 -2.62 -4.17 -5.32
N MET A 98 -2.77 -5.36 -5.90
CA MET A 98 -3.91 -6.23 -5.65
C MET A 98 -3.76 -7.01 -4.34
N ASN A 99 -4.81 -6.99 -3.51
CA ASN A 99 -4.87 -7.63 -2.20
C ASN A 99 -3.61 -7.38 -1.37
N ALA A 100 -3.18 -6.12 -1.31
CA ALA A 100 -1.86 -5.80 -0.82
C ALA A 100 -1.78 -5.92 0.69
N THR A 101 -0.70 -6.52 1.18
CA THR A 101 -0.43 -6.66 2.60
C THR A 101 1.01 -6.28 2.91
N PHE A 102 1.23 -5.70 4.08
CA PHE A 102 2.58 -5.41 4.56
C PHE A 102 2.94 -6.41 5.66
N ASP A 103 3.99 -7.18 5.45
CA ASP A 103 4.54 -8.07 6.47
C ASP A 103 5.58 -7.31 7.30
N GLU A 104 5.22 -7.00 8.55
CA GLU A 104 6.08 -6.28 9.48
C GLU A 104 7.36 -7.04 9.84
N LYS A 105 7.36 -8.39 9.74
CA LYS A 105 8.53 -9.22 10.07
C LYS A 105 9.56 -9.19 8.95
N SER A 106 9.14 -9.46 7.73
CA SER A 106 10.02 -9.47 6.55
C SER A 106 10.28 -8.08 5.98
N ARG A 107 9.47 -7.08 6.37
CA ARG A 107 9.54 -5.69 5.89
C ARG A 107 9.15 -5.55 4.42
N GLU A 108 8.26 -6.42 3.96
CA GLU A 108 7.87 -6.48 2.56
C GLU A 108 6.42 -6.07 2.37
N LEU A 109 6.19 -5.17 1.42
CA LEU A 109 4.88 -4.96 0.82
C LEU A 109 4.66 -6.02 -0.24
N VAL A 110 3.73 -6.92 0.00
CA VAL A 110 3.37 -8.03 -0.87
C VAL A 110 2.06 -7.71 -1.57
N THR A 111 1.97 -8.07 -2.84
CA THR A 111 0.76 -8.03 -3.64
C THR A 111 0.49 -9.38 -4.27
N LEU A 112 -0.78 -9.74 -4.37
CA LEU A 112 -1.24 -10.96 -5.02
C LEU A 112 -2.52 -10.69 -5.81
N ALA A 113 -2.41 -10.73 -7.12
CA ALA A 113 -3.54 -10.77 -8.04
C ALA A 113 -4.02 -12.22 -8.19
N LYS A 114 -5.23 -12.51 -7.72
CA LYS A 114 -5.85 -13.83 -7.88
C LYS A 114 -6.34 -14.02 -9.30
N GLY A 115 -5.95 -15.15 -9.89
CA GLY A 115 -6.45 -15.62 -11.18
C GLY A 115 -7.90 -16.12 -11.10
N ARG A 116 -8.55 -16.19 -12.26
CA ARG A 116 -9.97 -16.64 -12.37
C ARG A 116 -10.13 -18.08 -12.85
N GLY A 117 -9.08 -18.65 -13.43
CA GLY A 117 -9.08 -20.00 -13.97
C GLY A 117 -8.54 -21.02 -12.98
N LEU A 118 -9.08 -22.24 -12.99
CA LEU A 118 -8.56 -23.38 -12.21
C LEU A 118 -7.08 -23.70 -12.52
N SER A 119 -6.58 -23.27 -13.68
CA SER A 119 -5.19 -23.44 -14.13
C SER A 119 -4.40 -22.12 -14.14
N ASP A 120 -4.95 -21.05 -13.57
CA ASP A 120 -4.30 -19.74 -13.50
C ASP A 120 -3.64 -19.57 -12.12
N CYS A 121 -2.31 -19.46 -12.11
CA CYS A 121 -1.53 -19.30 -10.89
C CYS A 121 -1.61 -17.88 -10.30
N GLY A 122 -2.24 -16.92 -11.00
CA GLY A 122 -2.25 -15.52 -10.60
C GLY A 122 -0.87 -14.84 -10.76
N ILE A 123 -0.76 -13.60 -10.25
CA ILE A 123 0.48 -12.82 -10.27
C ILE A 123 0.78 -12.34 -8.86
N SER A 124 2.02 -12.50 -8.39
CA SER A 124 2.47 -11.97 -7.11
C SER A 124 3.74 -11.14 -7.25
N GLY A 125 3.94 -10.24 -6.29
CA GLY A 125 5.13 -9.40 -6.20
C GLY A 125 5.37 -8.97 -4.76
N ALA A 126 6.63 -8.69 -4.43
CA ALA A 126 7.02 -8.19 -3.12
C ALA A 126 8.05 -7.06 -3.28
N LEU A 127 7.95 -6.04 -2.42
CA LEU A 127 8.89 -4.93 -2.35
C LEU A 127 9.30 -4.71 -0.90
N ALA A 128 10.60 -4.82 -0.63
CA ALA A 128 11.15 -4.46 0.67
C ALA A 128 11.09 -2.93 0.89
N LEU A 129 10.57 -2.51 2.05
CA LEU A 129 10.33 -1.10 2.43
C LEU A 129 11.08 -0.66 3.70
#